data_AF-C6FCZ7-F1
#
_entry.id   AF-C6FCZ7-F1
#
_cell.length_a   1.000
_cell.length_b   1.000
_cell.length_c   1.000
_cell.angle_alpha   90.00
_cell.angle_beta   90.00
_cell.angle_gamma   90.00
#
_symmetry.space_group_name_H-M   'P 1'
#
loop_
_entity.id
_entity.type
_entity.pdbx_description
1 polymer ?
#
loop_
_entity_poly.entity_id
_entity_poly.type
_entity_poly.pdbx_seq_one_letter_code
_entity_poly.pdbx_strand_id
1 'polypeptide(L)' 'EGFVSTGGIETTKEFVDKLELKAGQKVLDVGCGIGGGDFYMADTFEVEVTAIDLSINMISFGLERAIGRRCGVEFE' A
#
# COMPACT_ATOMS: atom_id res chain seq x y z
N GLU A 1 -11.42 -0.32 -3.07
CA GLU A 1 -11.07 -1.65 -3.64
C GLU A 1 -9.60 -1.95 -3.39
N GLY A 2 -9.14 -3.20 -3.54
CA GLY A 2 -7.73 -3.55 -3.32
C GLY A 2 -7.37 -3.96 -1.88
N PHE A 3 -8.35 -4.32 -1.05
CA PHE A 3 -8.11 -4.70 0.34
C PHE A 3 -8.48 -6.16 0.56
N VAL A 4 -7.59 -6.90 1.23
CA VAL A 4 -7.85 -8.26 1.75
C VAL A 4 -7.98 -8.23 3.29
N SER A 5 -7.59 -7.10 3.91
CA SER A 5 -7.75 -6.84 5.34
C SER A 5 -9.20 -6.45 5.70
N THR A 6 -9.58 -6.73 6.94
CA THR A 6 -10.89 -6.36 7.49
C THR A 6 -11.05 -4.84 7.53
N GLY A 7 -12.24 -4.35 7.18
CA GLY A 7 -12.58 -2.92 7.22
C GLY A 7 -12.14 -2.10 6.00
N GLY A 8 -11.25 -2.64 5.16
CA GLY A 8 -10.87 -2.04 3.89
C GLY A 8 -10.42 -0.58 4.04
N ILE A 9 -10.84 0.29 3.10
CA ILE A 9 -10.39 1.67 3.04
C ILE A 9 -10.76 2.50 4.29
N GLU A 10 -11.89 2.23 4.94
CA GLU A 10 -12.33 3.01 6.11
C GLU A 10 -11.35 2.82 7.27
N THR A 11 -11.02 1.58 7.58
CA THR A 11 -10.06 1.24 8.63
C THR A 11 -8.63 1.63 8.24
N THR A 12 -8.24 1.48 6.98
CA THR A 12 -6.92 1.95 6.50
C THR A 12 -6.75 3.45 6.74
N LYS A 13 -7.75 4.28 6.40
CA LYS A 13 -7.70 5.73 6.64
C LYS A 13 -7.53 6.05 8.12
N GLU A 14 -8.34 5.43 8.98
CA GLU A 14 -8.29 5.66 10.42
C GLU A 14 -6.89 5.42 11.01
N PHE A 15 -6.23 4.34 10.62
CA PHE A 15 -4.91 4.01 11.15
C PHE A 15 -3.80 4.83 10.51
N VAL A 16 -3.83 5.02 9.19
CA VAL A 16 -2.79 5.79 8.48
C VAL A 16 -2.82 7.27 8.89
N ASP A 17 -3.99 7.85 9.14
CA ASP A 17 -4.11 9.24 9.62
C ASP A 17 -3.38 9.46 10.95
N LYS A 18 -3.26 8.42 11.78
CA LYS A 18 -2.55 8.47 13.07
C LYS A 18 -1.02 8.39 12.91
N LEU A 19 -0.52 7.98 11.75
CA LEU A 19 0.92 7.86 11.49
C LEU A 19 1.58 9.20 11.17
N GLU A 20 0.78 10.25 10.87
CA GLU A 20 1.25 11.60 10.54
C GLU A 20 2.34 11.61 9.44
N LEU A 21 2.12 10.78 8.40
CA LEU A 21 3.03 10.62 7.28
C LEU A 21 3.26 11.94 6.52
N LYS A 22 4.48 12.11 6.01
CA LYS A 22 4.93 13.29 5.27
C LYS A 22 5.55 12.88 3.94
N ALA A 23 5.36 13.72 2.93
CA ALA A 23 5.93 13.54 1.61
C ALA A 23 7.42 13.20 1.64
N GLY A 24 7.81 12.20 0.85
CA GLY A 24 9.20 11.71 0.75
C GLY A 24 9.65 10.78 1.89
N GLN A 25 8.80 10.48 2.87
CA GLN A 25 9.11 9.42 3.84
C GLN A 25 9.04 8.03 3.20
N LYS A 26 9.77 7.08 3.78
CA LYS A 26 9.78 5.67 3.38
C LYS A 26 8.97 4.84 4.37
N VAL A 27 8.12 3.97 3.84
CA VAL A 27 7.24 3.08 4.59
C VAL A 27 7.53 1.64 4.19
N LEU A 28 7.58 0.74 5.16
CA LEU A 28 7.59 -0.70 4.93
C LEU A 28 6.23 -1.26 5.35
N ASP A 29 5.49 -1.87 4.42
CA ASP A 29 4.28 -2.62 4.73
C ASP A 29 4.57 -4.12 4.71
N VAL A 30 4.22 -4.82 5.79
CA VAL A 30 4.48 -6.25 5.99
C VAL A 30 3.16 -7.00 6.00
N GLY A 31 2.95 -7.85 4.98
CA GLY A 31 1.66 -8.46 4.71
C GLY A 31 0.76 -7.53 3.89
N CYS A 32 1.33 -6.92 2.85
CA CYS A 32 0.66 -5.88 2.05
C CYS A 32 -0.53 -6.41 1.24
N GLY A 33 -0.66 -7.73 1.09
CA GLY A 33 -1.67 -8.36 0.26
C GLY A 33 -1.59 -7.81 -1.17
N ILE A 34 -2.70 -7.24 -1.65
CA ILE A 34 -2.82 -6.77 -3.04
C ILE A 34 -2.62 -5.25 -3.20
N GLY A 35 -2.07 -4.57 -2.19
CA GLY A 35 -1.56 -3.21 -2.33
C GLY A 35 -2.51 -2.06 -2.00
N GLY A 36 -3.76 -2.32 -1.59
CA GLY A 36 -4.76 -1.26 -1.40
C GLY A 36 -4.35 -0.18 -0.40
N GLY A 37 -3.71 -0.59 0.70
CA GLY A 37 -3.18 0.33 1.70
C GLY A 37 -1.97 1.11 1.19
N ASP A 38 -1.06 0.43 0.50
CA ASP A 38 0.18 1.02 -0.03
C ASP A 38 -0.11 2.10 -1.06
N PHE A 39 -1.00 1.82 -2.00
CA PHE A 39 -1.41 2.81 -2.99
C PHE A 39 -2.09 4.00 -2.31
N TYR A 40 -2.93 3.76 -1.30
CA TYR A 40 -3.55 4.84 -0.55
C TYR A 40 -2.51 5.72 0.15
N MET A 41 -1.51 5.11 0.80
CA MET A 41 -0.42 5.83 1.47
C MET A 41 0.40 6.64 0.47
N ALA A 42 0.87 6.01 -0.60
CA ALA A 42 1.70 6.65 -1.62
C ALA A 42 0.97 7.81 -2.33
N ASP A 43 -0.30 7.61 -2.72
CA ASP A 43 -1.07 8.62 -3.45
C ASP A 43 -1.51 9.78 -2.56
N THR A 44 -1.80 9.52 -1.27
CA THR A 44 -2.37 10.54 -0.36
C THR A 44 -1.29 11.35 0.35
N PHE A 45 -0.19 10.70 0.74
CA PHE A 45 0.86 11.30 1.57
C PHE A 45 2.18 11.48 0.83
N GLU A 46 2.24 11.13 -0.47
CA GLU A 46 3.43 11.24 -1.32
C GLU A 46 4.65 10.52 -0.71
N VAL A 47 4.41 9.37 -0.07
CA VAL A 47 5.45 8.51 0.50
C VAL A 47 5.91 7.43 -0.48
N GLU A 48 7.11 6.90 -0.24
CA GLU A 48 7.64 5.72 -0.91
C GLU A 48 7.34 4.49 -0.04
N VAL A 49 6.68 3.48 -0.60
CA VAL A 49 6.28 2.26 0.10
C VAL A 49 7.02 1.06 -0.49
N THR A 50 7.73 0.32 0.36
CA THR A 50 8.16 -1.04 0.09
C THR A 50 7.13 -1.98 0.70
N ALA A 51 6.47 -2.77 -0.15
CA ALA A 51 5.34 -3.60 0.22
C ALA A 51 5.74 -5.08 0.07
N ILE A 52 5.73 -5.82 1.17
CA ILE A 52 6.16 -7.22 1.19
C ILE A 52 5.02 -8.17 1.57
N ASP A 53 4.94 -9.31 0.90
CA ASP A 53 3.99 -10.36 1.24
C ASP A 53 4.61 -11.74 0.98
N LEU A 54 4.36 -12.69 1.88
CA LEU A 54 4.84 -14.07 1.72
C LEU A 54 4.22 -14.75 0.49
N SER A 55 3.02 -14.31 0.10
CA SER A 55 2.24 -14.94 -0.93
C SER A 55 2.52 -14.33 -2.30
N ILE A 56 3.23 -15.10 -3.15
CA ILE A 56 3.56 -14.71 -4.53
C ILE A 56 2.30 -14.32 -5.33
N ASN A 57 1.16 -14.96 -5.07
CA ASN A 57 -0.09 -14.60 -5.75
C ASN A 57 -0.56 -13.18 -5.38
N MET A 58 -0.36 -12.74 -4.14
CA MET A 58 -0.75 -11.42 -3.66
C MET A 58 0.15 -10.36 -4.27
N ILE A 59 1.47 -10.61 -4.28
CA ILE A 59 2.46 -9.76 -4.96
C ILE A 59 2.15 -9.64 -6.46
N SER A 60 1.85 -10.75 -7.14
CA SER A 60 1.49 -10.72 -8.57
C SER A 60 0.28 -9.84 -8.82
N PHE A 61 -0.75 -9.95 -7.98
CA PHE A 61 -1.95 -9.11 -8.03
C PHE A 61 -1.70 -7.64 -7.67
N GLY A 62 -0.75 -7.35 -6.77
CA GLY A 62 -0.30 -6.00 -6.45
C GLY A 62 0.42 -5.35 -7.62
N LEU A 63 1.37 -6.08 -8.22
CA LEU A 63 2.10 -5.68 -9.43
C LEU A 63 1.17 -5.40 -10.61
N GLU A 64 0.22 -6.30 -10.90
CA GLU A 64 -0.79 -6.08 -11.95
C GLU A 64 -1.57 -4.79 -11.74
N ARG A 65 -1.93 -4.48 -10.49
CA ARG A 65 -2.64 -3.24 -10.14
C ARG A 65 -1.76 -1.99 -10.20
N ALA A 66 -0.45 -2.14 -10.03
CA ALA A 66 0.52 -1.06 -10.16
C ALA A 66 0.76 -0.65 -11.63
N ILE A 67 0.46 -1.52 -12.60
CA ILE A 67 0.64 -1.22 -14.02
C ILE A 67 -0.13 0.06 -14.40
N GLY A 68 0.60 1.02 -14.99
CA GLY A 68 0.03 2.29 -15.43
C GLY A 68 -0.21 3.31 -14.32
N ARG A 69 0.07 2.96 -13.05
CA ARG A 69 0.09 3.91 -11.93
C ARG A 69 1.44 4.60 -11.86
N ARG A 70 1.41 5.89 -11.52
CA ARG A 70 2.59 6.63 -11.08
C ARG A 70 2.51 6.78 -9.57
N CYS A 71 2.89 5.74 -8.85
CA CYS A 71 2.91 5.71 -7.38
C CYS A 71 4.26 5.20 -6.89
N GLY A 72 4.69 5.65 -5.71
CA GLY A 72 5.95 5.24 -5.10
C GLY A 72 5.88 3.88 -4.41
N VAL A 73 5.19 2.89 -4.97
CA VAL A 73 5.02 1.56 -4.36
C VAL A 73 5.87 0.53 -5.10
N GLU A 74 6.74 -0.16 -4.37
CA GLU A 74 7.54 -1.29 -4.82
C GLU A 74 7.07 -2.56 -4.10
N PHE A 75 6.82 -3.64 -4.84
CA PHE A 75 6.36 -4.92 -4.28
C PHE A 75 7.51 -5.96 -4.28
N GLU A 76 7.72 -6.63 -3.14
CA GLU A 76 8.68 -7.74 -2.98
C GLU A 76 8.04 -9.04 -2.50
#